data_AF-A0A436CPS3-F1
#
_entry.id   AF-A0A436CPS3-F1
#
_cell.length_a   1.000
_cell.length_b   1.000
_cell.length_c   1.000
_cell.angle_alpha   90.00
_cell.angle_beta   90.00
_cell.angle_gamma   90.00
#
_symmetry.space_group_name_H-M   'P 1'
#
loop_
_entity.id
_entity.type
_entity.pdbx_description
1 polymer ?
#
loop_
_entity_poly.entity_id
_entity_poly.type
_entity_poly.pdbx_seq_one_letter_code
_entity_poly.pdbx_strand_id
1 'polypeptide(L)'
;MTLSFPNPSRSFDEARNAVRFTGHDCMFEVRFFVEIAALAKSDIALVGTTASETKCLSAFDTLRSSIHKIASKADSRDRRSSYTLTAADFR
;
A
#
# COMPACT_ATOMS: atom_id res chain seq x y z
N MET A 1 1.50 -17.27 -8.00
CA MET A 1 0.12 -17.00 -8.45
C MET A 1 -0.05 -15.50 -8.53
N THR A 2 -0.91 -15.02 -9.42
CA THR A 2 -0.97 -13.61 -9.79
C THR A 2 -2.03 -12.92 -8.95
N LEU A 3 -1.59 -12.16 -7.94
CA LEU A 3 -2.46 -11.24 -7.19
C LEU A 3 -3.20 -10.35 -8.18
N SER A 4 -4.52 -10.47 -8.18
CA SER A 4 -5.40 -9.63 -8.96
C SER A 4 -5.96 -8.54 -8.07
N PHE A 5 -5.99 -7.32 -8.59
CA PHE A 5 -6.52 -6.14 -7.90
C PHE A 5 -7.74 -5.62 -8.67
N PRO A 6 -8.84 -6.41 -8.74
CA PRO A 6 -10.01 -6.05 -9.57
C PRO A 6 -10.74 -4.83 -9.01
N ASN A 7 -10.59 -4.56 -7.71
CA ASN A 7 -11.15 -3.39 -7.05
C ASN A 7 -10.01 -2.56 -6.44
N PRO A 8 -9.86 -1.27 -6.78
CA PRO A 8 -9.00 -0.37 -6.04
C PRO A 8 -9.69 0.04 -4.74
N SER A 9 -10.13 -0.93 -3.93
CA SER A 9 -10.67 -0.70 -2.59
C SER A 9 -9.51 -0.20 -1.73
N ARG A 10 -9.33 1.12 -1.72
CA ARG A 10 -8.36 1.83 -0.90
C ARG A 10 -9.14 2.73 0.06
N SER A 11 -8.86 2.56 1.35
CA SER A 11 -9.39 3.44 2.39
C SER A 11 -8.22 4.04 3.13
N PHE A 12 -8.29 5.35 3.30
CA PHE A 12 -7.34 6.08 4.11
C PHE A 12 -7.77 6.01 5.57
N ASP A 13 -6.87 5.57 6.43
CA ASP A 13 -7.04 5.59 7.86
C ASP A 13 -6.32 6.84 8.39
N GLU A 14 -7.07 7.91 8.63
CA GLU A 14 -6.56 9.16 9.21
C GLU A 14 -6.00 8.95 10.62
N ALA A 15 -6.60 8.04 11.41
CA ALA A 15 -6.16 7.78 12.78
C ALA A 15 -4.78 7.12 12.82
N ARG A 16 -4.48 6.26 11.83
CA ARG A 16 -3.17 5.59 11.70
C ARG A 16 -2.25 6.24 10.68
N ASN A 17 -2.69 7.27 9.97
CA ASN A 17 -1.95 7.86 8.87
C ASN A 17 -1.46 6.77 7.91
N ALA A 18 -2.37 5.93 7.42
CA ALA A 18 -2.04 4.80 6.55
C ALA A 18 -3.13 4.54 5.49
N VAL A 19 -2.71 4.16 4.28
CA VAL A 19 -3.61 3.69 3.22
C VAL A 19 -3.74 2.18 3.33
N ARG A 20 -4.96 1.69 3.58
CA ARG A 20 -5.27 0.26 3.53
C ARG A 20 -5.84 -0.08 2.15
N PHE A 21 -5.36 -1.17 1.57
CA PHE A 21 -5.93 -1.75 0.35
C PHE A 21 -6.02 -3.27 0.45
N THR A 22 -6.81 -3.89 -0.41
CA THR A 22 -6.95 -5.35 -0.49
C THR A 22 -6.52 -5.86 -1.85
N GLY A 23 -5.75 -6.94 -1.86
CA GLY A 23 -5.44 -7.73 -3.05
C GLY A 23 -6.19 -9.06 -3.00
N HIS A 24 -6.43 -9.67 -4.16
CA HIS A 24 -7.10 -10.96 -4.24
C HIS A 24 -6.18 -11.98 -4.94
N ASP A 25 -5.69 -12.98 -4.21
CA ASP A 25 -4.98 -14.11 -4.82
C ASP A 25 -6.02 -15.21 -5.08
N CYS A 26 -6.84 -15.06 -6.13
CA CYS A 26 -7.92 -15.93 -6.64
C CYS A 26 -8.94 -16.54 -5.62
N MET A 27 -8.48 -17.11 -4.53
CA MET A 27 -9.21 -17.72 -3.42
C MET A 27 -9.23 -16.88 -2.14
N PHE A 28 -8.30 -15.95 -1.93
CA PHE A 28 -8.19 -15.22 -0.66
C PHE A 28 -8.05 -13.70 -0.84
N GLU A 29 -8.78 -12.95 -0.01
CA GLU A 29 -8.51 -11.54 0.22
C GLU A 29 -7.26 -11.41 1.10
N VAL A 30 -6.27 -10.69 0.58
CA VAL A 30 -5.06 -10.31 1.30
C VAL A 30 -5.14 -8.83 1.62
N ARG A 31 -5.00 -8.49 2.90
CA ARG A 31 -5.06 -7.10 3.38
C ARG A 31 -3.67 -6.49 3.41
N PHE A 32 -3.50 -5.35 2.76
CA PHE A 32 -2.26 -4.61 2.76
C PHE A 32 -2.46 -3.25 3.42
N PHE A 33 -1.53 -2.87 4.28
CA PHE A 33 -1.50 -1.58 4.95
C PHE A 33 -0.23 -0.86 4.50
N VAL A 34 -0.34 0.37 4.02
CA VAL A 34 0.80 1.21 3.65
C VAL A 34 0.81 2.43 4.51
N GLU A 35 1.85 2.62 5.31
CA GLU A 35 1.97 3.84 6.10
C GLU A 35 2.22 5.06 5.20
N ILE A 36 1.62 6.21 5.53
CA ILE A 36 1.92 7.47 4.85
C ILE A 36 3.41 7.78 4.98
N ALA A 37 4.06 7.45 6.09
CA ALA A 37 5.51 7.64 6.23
C ALA A 37 6.31 6.86 5.16
N ALA A 38 5.78 5.72 4.70
CA ALA A 38 6.36 4.92 3.62
C ALA A 38 6.17 5.59 2.25
N LEU A 39 4.97 6.13 2.04
CA LEU A 39 4.66 6.96 0.89
C LEU A 39 5.48 8.24 0.86
N ALA A 40 5.63 8.94 1.99
CA ALA A 40 6.38 10.19 2.11
C ALA A 40 7.89 10.01 1.89
N LYS A 41 8.46 8.85 2.27
CA LYS A 41 9.85 8.53 1.89
C LYS A 41 10.02 8.31 0.39
N SER A 42 9.01 7.73 -0.25
CA SER A 42 9.05 7.37 -1.67
C SER A 42 8.64 8.54 -2.58
N ASP A 43 7.75 9.39 -2.07
CA ASP A 43 7.19 10.55 -2.72
C ASP A 43 7.58 11.80 -1.92
N ILE A 44 8.61 12.48 -2.40
CA ILE A 44 9.19 13.68 -1.76
C ILE A 44 8.11 14.78 -1.58
N ALA A 45 7.03 14.76 -2.37
CA ALA A 45 5.94 15.74 -2.27
C ALA A 45 5.05 15.55 -1.03
N LEU A 46 5.16 14.43 -0.31
CA LEU A 46 4.48 14.20 0.97
C LEU A 46 5.34 14.58 2.20
N VAL A 47 6.62 14.89 2.03
CA VAL A 47 7.48 15.36 3.14
C VAL A 47 7.06 16.77 3.57
N GLY A 48 6.47 16.87 4.76
CA GLY A 48 6.33 18.13 5.49
C GLY A 48 4.94 18.77 5.51
N THR A 49 3.93 18.18 4.90
CA THR A 49 2.54 18.69 5.00
C THR A 49 1.63 17.58 5.49
N THR A 50 0.74 17.89 6.44
CA THR A 50 -0.43 17.07 6.80
C THR A 50 -1.00 16.46 5.52
N ALA A 51 -0.74 15.17 5.34
CA ALA A 51 -0.96 14.51 4.08
C ALA A 51 -2.46 14.29 3.95
N SER A 52 -3.12 15.26 3.31
CA SER A 52 -4.55 15.21 3.04
C SER A 52 -4.86 13.88 2.36
N GLU A 53 -5.94 13.22 2.76
CA GLU A 53 -6.36 11.91 2.23
C GLU A 53 -6.16 11.82 0.72
N THR A 54 -6.62 12.84 -0.03
CA THR A 54 -6.51 12.90 -1.48
C THR A 54 -5.05 12.87 -1.97
N LYS A 55 -4.12 13.55 -1.29
CA LYS A 55 -2.68 13.50 -1.63
C LYS A 55 -2.09 12.12 -1.36
N CYS A 56 -2.44 11.50 -0.23
CA CYS A 56 -2.01 10.14 0.10
C CYS A 56 -2.50 9.14 -0.96
N LEU A 57 -3.76 9.26 -1.36
CA LEU A 57 -4.37 8.41 -2.38
C LEU A 57 -3.73 8.62 -3.76
N SER A 58 -3.42 9.87 -4.14
CA SER A 58 -2.73 10.17 -5.41
C SER A 58 -1.29 9.67 -5.44
N ALA A 59 -0.55 9.82 -4.35
CA ALA A 59 0.80 9.26 -4.24
C ALA A 59 0.77 7.73 -4.24
N PHE A 60 -0.24 7.13 -3.59
CA PHE A 60 -0.46 5.69 -3.66
C PHE A 60 -0.74 5.24 -5.08
N ASP A 61 -1.56 5.97 -5.85
CA ASP A 61 -1.85 5.64 -7.24
C ASP A 61 -0.58 5.70 -8.12
N THR A 62 0.24 6.73 -7.90
CA THR A 62 1.53 6.91 -8.58
C THR A 62 2.50 5.77 -8.27
N LEU A 63 2.56 5.36 -7.00
CA LEU A 63 3.42 4.27 -6.53
C LEU A 63 2.76 2.88 -6.64
N ARG A 64 1.52 2.79 -7.14
CA ARG A 64 0.71 1.56 -7.11
C ARG A 64 1.41 0.38 -7.76
N SER A 65 2.09 0.62 -8.88
CA SER A 65 2.87 -0.41 -9.57
C SER A 65 4.03 -0.95 -8.72
N SER A 66 4.72 -0.08 -7.98
CA SER A 66 5.79 -0.47 -7.05
C SER A 66 5.22 -1.21 -5.85
N ILE A 67 4.13 -0.72 -5.28
CA ILE A 67 3.40 -1.35 -4.15
C ILE A 67 2.93 -2.75 -4.54
N HIS A 68 2.34 -2.93 -5.71
CA HIS A 68 1.91 -4.24 -6.20
C HIS A 68 3.09 -5.20 -6.39
N LYS A 69 4.24 -4.71 -6.89
CA LYS A 69 5.46 -5.53 -7.01
C LYS A 69 5.96 -5.97 -5.63
N ILE A 70 5.99 -5.05 -4.68
CA ILE A 70 6.42 -5.33 -3.31
C ILE A 70 5.45 -6.32 -2.64
N ALA A 71 4.15 -6.06 -2.73
CA ALA A 71 3.09 -6.93 -2.21
C ALA A 71 3.19 -8.35 -2.80
N SER A 72 3.39 -8.47 -4.11
CA SER A 72 3.58 -9.76 -4.77
C SER A 72 4.88 -10.46 -4.36
N LYS A 73 5.95 -9.70 -4.11
CA LYS A 73 7.21 -10.23 -3.58
C LYS A 73 7.09 -10.68 -2.12
N ALA A 74 6.31 -9.96 -1.31
CA ALA A 74 6.03 -10.33 0.08
C ALA A 74 5.15 -11.59 0.13
N ASP A 75 4.10 -11.64 -0.68
CA ASP A 75 3.17 -12.78 -0.77
C ASP A 75 3.81 -14.06 -1.32
N SER A 76 4.77 -13.91 -2.23
CA SER A 76 5.56 -15.05 -2.72
C SER A 76 6.58 -15.57 -1.69
N ARG A 77 6.97 -14.76 -0.69
CA ARG A 77 7.92 -15.15 0.35
C ARG A 77 7.25 -15.81 1.55
N ASP A 78 6.10 -15.30 1.95
CA ASP A 78 5.28 -15.78 3.06
C ASP A 78 3.83 -15.63 2.59
N ARG A 79 2.91 -16.54 2.87
CA ARG A 79 1.50 -16.41 2.47
C ARG A 79 0.67 -16.00 3.68
N ARG A 80 0.55 -14.69 3.92
CA ARG A 80 -0.22 -14.10 5.02
C ARG A 80 -1.51 -13.47 4.53
N SER A 81 -2.49 -13.46 5.42
CA SER A 81 -3.75 -12.74 5.24
C SER A 81 -3.60 -11.21 5.38
N SER A 82 -2.50 -10.75 5.98
CA SER A 82 -2.23 -9.33 6.24
C SER A 82 -0.75 -8.96 6.13
N TYR A 83 -0.45 -7.87 5.42
CA TYR A 83 0.88 -7.27 5.32
C TYR A 83 0.87 -5.80 5.66
N THR A 84 1.93 -5.36 6.34
CA THR A 84 2.18 -3.95 6.62
C THR A 84 3.43 -3.51 5.89
N LEU A 85 3.24 -2.70 4.85
CA LEU A 85 4.29 -2.06 4.07
C LEU A 85 4.66 -0.75 4.76
N THR A 86 5.85 -0.73 5.32
CA THR A 86 6.43 0.43 5.98
C THR A 86 7.48 1.08 5.08
N ALA A 87 8.00 2.23 5.48
CA ALA A 87 9.03 2.95 4.72
C ALA A 87 10.33 2.15 4.50
N ALA A 88 10.53 1.07 5.27
CA ALA A 88 11.66 0.16 5.10
C ALA A 88 11.49 -0.76 3.88
N ASP A 89 10.26 -1.04 3.45
CA ASP A 89 9.97 -1.95 2.33
C ASP A 89 10.15 -1.26 0.96
N PHE A 90 10.09 0.07 0.94
CA PHE A 90 10.29 0.90 -0.26
C PHE A 90 11.75 1.32 -0.49
N ARG A 91 12.72 0.65 0.16
CA ARG A 91 14.15 0.99 0.08
C ARG A 91 14.84 0.41 -1.16
#